data_AF-A0A1I6QY85-F1
#
_entry.id   AF-A0A1I6QY85-F1
#
_cell.length_a   1.000
_cell.length_b   1.000
_cell.length_c   1.000
_cell.angle_alpha   90.00
_cell.angle_beta   90.00
_cell.angle_gamma   90.00
#
_symmetry.space_group_name_H-M   'P 1'
#
loop_
_entity.id
_entity.type
_entity.pdbx_description
1 polymer ?
#
loop_
_entity_poly.entity_id
_entity_poly.type
_entity_poly.pdbx_seq_one_letter_code
_entity_poly.pdbx_strand_id
1 'polypeptide(L)'
;MIGNKDQFIFVLLRRIFSRYKVSIYMSHKQEHFYSIIHKLNSHHVDFRTQITDTGSSGVSLGGLSAQYEIFVKSSDKHLAEKVINNKI
;
A
#
# COMPACT_ATOMS: atom_id res chain seq x y z
N MET A 1 3.38 -24.54 -27.25
CA MET A 1 3.54 -23.14 -27.72
C MET A 1 2.67 -22.27 -26.83
N ILE A 2 3.26 -21.58 -25.85
CA ILE A 2 2.52 -20.58 -25.06
C ILE A 2 2.13 -19.47 -26.05
N GLY A 3 0.83 -19.23 -26.21
CA GLY A 3 0.33 -18.36 -27.25
C GLY A 3 0.60 -16.90 -26.90
N ASN A 4 0.85 -16.05 -27.91
CA ASN A 4 1.00 -14.60 -27.76
C ASN A 4 -0.12 -13.93 -26.93
N LYS A 5 -1.29 -14.57 -26.80
CA LYS A 5 -2.43 -14.12 -25.99
C LYS A 5 -2.15 -14.19 -24.48
N ASP A 6 -1.46 -15.22 -24.01
CA ASP A 6 -1.12 -15.40 -22.59
C ASP A 6 -0.12 -14.34 -22.13
N GLN A 7 0.86 -13.99 -22.99
CA GLN A 7 1.78 -12.88 -22.70
C GLN A 7 1.07 -11.53 -22.63
N PHE A 8 0.11 -11.27 -23.50
CA PHE A 8 -0.67 -10.03 -23.46
C PHE A 8 -1.49 -9.91 -22.17
N ILE A 9 -2.15 -11.00 -21.76
CA ILE A 9 -2.90 -11.07 -20.50
C ILE A 9 -1.96 -10.85 -19.32
N PHE A 10 -0.78 -11.48 -19.32
CA PHE A 10 0.20 -11.31 -18.25
C PHE A 10 0.74 -9.87 -18.17
N VAL A 11 0.99 -9.20 -19.30
CA VAL A 11 1.45 -7.81 -19.34
C VAL A 11 0.35 -6.83 -18.90
N LEU A 12 -0.89 -7.05 -19.33
CA LEU A 12 -2.06 -6.28 -18.87
C LEU A 12 -2.25 -6.44 -17.37
N LEU A 13 -2.24 -7.68 -16.88
CA LEU A 13 -2.29 -7.98 -15.45
C LEU A 13 -1.13 -7.30 -14.71
N ARG A 14 0.11 -7.38 -15.20
CA ARG A 14 1.27 -6.71 -14.57
C ARG A 14 1.12 -5.18 -14.53
N ARG A 15 0.56 -4.57 -15.58
CA ARG A 15 0.22 -3.13 -15.60
C ARG A 15 -0.88 -2.79 -14.58
N ILE A 16 -1.84 -3.69 -14.40
CA ILE A 16 -2.90 -3.58 -13.40
C ILE A 16 -2.34 -3.76 -11.98
N PHE A 17 -1.37 -4.66 -11.78
CA PHE A 17 -0.69 -4.85 -10.50
C PHE A 17 0.33 -3.74 -10.17
N SER A 18 0.83 -3.02 -11.18
CA SER A 18 1.63 -1.80 -11.01
C SER A 18 0.79 -0.56 -10.62
N ARG A 19 -0.52 -0.70 -10.39
CA ARG A 19 -1.42 0.45 -10.16
C ARG A 19 -1.21 1.17 -8.82
N TYR A 20 -0.70 0.50 -7.80
CA TYR A 20 -0.53 1.05 -6.45
C TYR A 20 0.75 1.88 -6.35
N LYS A 21 0.73 3.08 -6.92
CA LYS A 21 1.90 4.00 -6.98
C LYS A 21 1.81 5.18 -6.02
N VAL A 22 0.61 5.50 -5.53
CA VAL A 22 0.40 6.69 -4.71
C VAL A 22 0.45 6.30 -3.25
N SER A 23 1.52 6.71 -2.56
CA SER A 23 1.60 6.59 -1.10
C SER A 23 0.64 7.61 -0.48
N ILE A 24 -0.27 7.13 0.37
CA ILE A 24 -1.25 7.95 1.09
C ILE A 24 -1.02 7.95 2.59
N TYR A 25 -0.18 7.04 3.07
CA TYR A 25 0.16 6.94 4.48
C TYR A 25 1.55 6.33 4.61
N MET A 26 2.36 6.94 5.47
CA MET A 26 3.68 6.47 5.86
C MET A 26 3.87 6.75 7.34
N SER A 27 4.17 5.72 8.14
CA SER A 27 4.45 5.90 9.56
C SER A 27 5.28 4.75 10.10
N HIS A 28 5.96 5.00 11.21
CA HIS A 28 6.62 3.98 12.00
C HIS A 28 5.70 3.40 13.10
N LYS A 29 4.46 3.90 13.22
CA LYS A 29 3.47 3.44 14.22
C LYS A 29 2.57 2.34 13.66
N GLN A 30 2.82 1.10 14.09
CA GLN A 30 2.06 -0.08 13.65
C GLN A 30 0.56 0.00 14.00
N GLU A 31 0.19 0.54 15.17
CA GLU A 31 -1.20 0.66 15.60
C GLU A 31 -2.05 1.54 14.66
N HIS A 32 -1.49 2.67 14.23
CA HIS A 32 -2.16 3.60 13.33
C HIS A 32 -2.28 3.01 11.91
N PHE A 33 -1.25 2.27 11.48
CA PHE A 33 -1.26 1.56 10.21
C PHE A 33 -2.43 0.57 10.13
N TYR A 34 -2.63 -0.27 11.14
CA TYR A 34 -3.77 -1.21 11.15
C TYR A 34 -5.12 -0.49 11.22
N SER A 35 -5.22 0.60 11.99
CA SER A 35 -6.45 1.41 12.04
C SER A 35 -6.83 1.93 10.64
N ILE A 36 -5.85 2.43 9.87
CA ILE A 36 -6.09 2.92 8.51
C ILE A 36 -6.46 1.79 7.56
N ILE A 37 -5.78 0.64 7.63
CA ILE A 37 -6.13 -0.56 6.85
C ILE A 37 -7.59 -0.95 7.09
N HIS A 38 -8.01 -0.97 8.36
CA HIS A 38 -9.39 -1.32 8.72
C HIS A 38 -10.39 -0.33 8.11
N LYS A 39 -10.12 0.97 8.18
CA LYS A 39 -10.96 2.00 7.55
C LYS A 39 -11.04 1.80 6.03
N LEU A 40 -9.91 1.67 5.34
CA LEU A 40 -9.90 1.48 3.89
C LEU A 40 -10.67 0.23 3.47
N ASN A 41 -10.51 -0.88 4.19
CA ASN A 41 -11.28 -2.11 3.97
C ASN A 41 -12.78 -1.90 4.16
N SER A 42 -13.21 -1.22 5.23
CA SER A 42 -14.63 -0.97 5.51
C SER A 42 -15.33 -0.11 4.45
N HIS A 43 -14.56 0.69 3.70
CA HIS A 43 -15.04 1.53 2.61
C HIS A 43 -14.76 0.92 1.22
N HIS A 44 -14.37 -0.36 1.15
CA HIS A 44 -14.05 -1.08 -0.09
C HIS A 44 -13.03 -0.35 -0.98
N VAL A 45 -12.06 0.34 -0.37
CA VAL A 45 -10.97 0.99 -1.11
C VAL A 45 -9.88 -0.03 -1.36
N ASP A 46 -9.47 -0.17 -2.61
CA ASP A 46 -8.33 -1.00 -2.98
C ASP A 46 -7.02 -0.34 -2.56
N PHE A 47 -6.21 -1.04 -1.75
CA PHE A 47 -4.87 -0.60 -1.35
C PHE A 47 -3.84 -1.73 -1.38
N ARG A 48 -2.57 -1.34 -1.34
CA ARG A 48 -1.42 -2.21 -1.14
C ARG A 48 -0.64 -1.72 0.07
N THR A 49 -0.24 -2.65 0.93
CA THR A 49 0.64 -2.37 2.06
C THR A 49 2.09 -2.70 1.72
N GLN A 50 3.01 -1.95 2.31
CA GLN A 50 4.44 -2.27 2.31
C GLN A 50 4.97 -2.05 3.72
N ILE A 51 5.77 -2.99 4.20
CA ILE A 51 6.47 -2.90 5.47
C ILE A 51 7.94 -3.03 5.14
N THR A 52 8.71 -2.01 5.49
CA THR A 52 10.14 -1.95 5.24
C THR A 52 10.85 -1.96 6.59
N ASP A 53 11.57 -3.03 6.88
CA ASP A 53 12.40 -3.09 8.08
C ASP A 53 13.64 -2.22 7.86
N THR A 54 13.69 -1.05 8.51
CA THR A 54 14.82 -0.13 8.51
C THR A 54 15.94 -0.59 9.46
N GLY A 55 15.76 -1.69 10.18
CA GLY A 55 16.66 -2.21 11.21
C GLY A 55 17.95 -2.93 10.75
N SER A 56 18.25 -3.03 9.45
CA SER A 56 19.37 -3.84 8.94
C SER A 56 20.54 -3.02 8.37
N SER A 57 21.01 -2.04 9.12
CA SER A 57 22.28 -1.35 8.87
C SER A 57 23.10 -1.23 10.14
N GLY A 58 23.38 -2.36 10.84
CA GLY A 58 24.47 -2.49 11.81
C GLY A 58 24.46 -1.63 13.09
N VAL A 59 23.53 -0.68 13.26
CA VAL A 59 23.41 0.15 14.47
C VAL A 59 21.99 0.06 15.02
N SER A 60 21.85 -0.78 16.05
CA SER A 60 20.62 -0.94 16.82
C SER A 60 20.41 0.31 17.67
N LEU A 61 19.79 1.34 17.08
CA LEU A 61 19.27 2.49 17.82
C LEU A 61 17.82 2.18 18.16
N GLY A 62 17.61 1.75 19.41
CA GLY A 62 16.34 1.26 19.90
C GLY A 62 15.16 2.17 19.57
N GLY A 63 14.14 1.59 18.94
CA GLY A 63 12.81 2.18 18.80
C GLY A 63 12.40 2.39 17.34
N LEU A 64 11.57 1.47 16.84
CA LEU A 64 10.87 1.50 15.54
C LEU A 64 11.72 1.15 14.31
N SER A 65 12.09 -0.12 14.24
CA SER A 65 12.83 -0.74 13.13
C SER A 65 11.99 -1.02 11.88
N ALA A 66 10.71 -0.64 11.84
CA ALA A 66 9.83 -0.87 10.70
C ALA A 66 9.15 0.43 10.24
N GLN A 67 9.14 0.64 8.93
CA GLN A 67 8.39 1.68 8.23
C GLN A 67 7.18 1.04 7.56
N TYR A 68 6.00 1.55 7.85
CA TYR A 68 4.73 1.07 7.31
C TYR A 68 4.19 2.06 6.30
N GLU A 69 3.92 1.58 5.09
CA GLU A 69 3.42 2.38 3.98
C GLU A 69 2.16 1.77 3.38
N ILE A 70 1.24 2.64 2.97
CA ILE A 70 0.00 2.26 2.28
C ILE A 70 -0.06 3.00 0.96
N PHE A 71 -0.22 2.23 -0.10
CA PHE A 71 -0.34 2.71 -1.47
C PHE A 71 -1.72 2.43 -2.03
N VAL A 72 -2.24 3.36 -2.82
CA VAL A 72 -3.50 3.19 -3.55
C VAL A 72 -3.30 3.41 -5.04
N LYS A 73 -4.32 3.03 -5.81
CA LYS A 73 -4.42 3.37 -7.23
C LYS A 73 -4.55 4.88 -7.37
N SER A 74 -3.95 5.45 -8.42
CA SER A 74 -4.04 6.89 -8.65
C SER A 74 -5.47 7.39 -8.84
N SER A 75 -6.37 6.55 -9.37
CA SER A 75 -7.80 6.84 -9.49
C SER A 75 -8.50 6.99 -8.14
N ASP A 76 -8.03 6.25 -7.13
CA ASP A 76 -8.71 6.08 -5.86
C ASP A 76 -8.08 6.94 -4.76
N LYS A 77 -7.02 7.69 -5.10
CA LYS A 77 -6.30 8.60 -4.20
C LYS A 77 -7.26 9.49 -3.40
N HIS A 78 -8.14 10.20 -4.10
CA HIS A 78 -9.00 11.19 -3.46
C HIS A 78 -10.02 10.55 -2.51
N LEU A 79 -10.54 9.38 -2.89
CA LEU A 79 -11.43 8.60 -2.04
C LEU A 79 -10.69 8.08 -0.80
N ALA A 80 -9.48 7.55 -0.97
CA ALA A 80 -8.67 7.04 0.12
C ALA A 80 -8.27 8.15 1.11
N GLU A 81 -7.85 9.32 0.62
CA GLU A 81 -7.56 10.49 1.46
C GLU A 81 -8.80 10.94 2.24
N LYS A 82 -9.99 10.95 1.60
CA LYS A 82 -11.24 11.29 2.27
C LYS A 82 -11.58 10.29 3.38
N VAL A 83 -11.39 8.98 3.15
CA VAL A 83 -11.65 7.92 4.14
C VAL A 83 -10.68 8.00 5.33
N ILE A 84 -9.41 8.34 5.08
CA ILE A 84 -8.41 8.50 6.13
C ILE A 84 -8.72 9.73 7.00
N ASN A 85 -9.03 10.86 6.35
CA ASN A 85 -9.22 12.15 7.02
C ASN A 85 -10.59 12.30 7.67
N ASN A 86 -11.65 11.69 7.13
CA ASN A 86 -12.95 11.67 7.81
C ASN A 86 -12.96 10.62 8.92
N LYS A 87 -13.34 11.07 10.11
CA LYS A 87 -13.99 10.22 11.11
C LYS A 87 -15.45 10.10 10.69
N ILE A 88 -15.74 9.13 9.82
CA ILE A 88 -17.13 8.63 9.71
C ILE A 88 -17.35 7.74 10.93
#